data_AF-A0A318HLY9-F1
#
_entry.id   AF-A0A318HLY9-F1
#
_cell.length_a   1.000
_cell.length_b   1.000
_cell.length_c   1.000
_cell.angle_alpha   90.00
_cell.angle_beta   90.00
_cell.angle_gamma   90.00
#
_symmetry.space_group_name_H-M   'P 1'
#
loop_
_entity.id
_entity.type
_entity.pdbx_description
1 polymer ?
#
loop_
_entity_poly.entity_id
_entity_poly.type
_entity_poly.pdbx_seq_one_letter_code
_entity_poly.pdbx_strand_id
1 'polypeptide(L)'
;MGAQGTSCELWLQFDFSQAAGNYSQLAAVLAGIGFLAIMLVVNRQHRRGSAGDAAHEYEQDNRFVTALACAFLGLVTAAALFALLSGEEGCALVSGRALSKEVLAGVAFYFSVYTLLFGAVQVVSAAAMGAHFRFIVAVLTPPVVLAFIVTSLDDLALSLANAPNRPAQPHGPLLPGWTDSSESLWNFAHSVLTWLIPTVLVICLAVWLAGFHWRRAADSPGRIGSALTRIVSGALIYLPYASLALVAYVVWRTAVLSRLQPGAHIGAEQAKVLVLVCAVVVMLQSISLSLARGDDRPPDFHEQASGDDEA
;
A
#
# COMPACT_ATOMS: atom_id res chain seq x y z
N MET A 1 -42.55 -27.49 7.09
CA MET A 1 -42.29 -26.09 7.47
C MET A 1 -40.92 -25.72 6.92
N GLY A 2 -40.88 -25.22 5.69
CA GLY A 2 -39.63 -24.80 5.04
C GLY A 2 -39.33 -23.37 5.43
N ALA A 3 -38.23 -23.14 6.14
CA ALA A 3 -37.67 -21.80 6.27
C ALA A 3 -37.19 -21.37 4.88
N GLN A 4 -38.01 -20.58 4.18
CA GLN A 4 -37.53 -19.79 3.05
C GLN A 4 -36.45 -18.88 3.63
N GLY A 5 -35.18 -19.25 3.42
CA GLY A 5 -34.07 -18.34 3.65
C GLY A 5 -34.36 -17.11 2.81
N THR A 6 -34.61 -15.98 3.46
CA THR A 6 -34.76 -14.68 2.81
C THR A 6 -33.51 -14.48 1.97
N SER A 7 -33.64 -14.67 0.66
CA SER A 7 -32.58 -14.41 -0.30
C SER A 7 -32.27 -12.92 -0.23
N CYS A 8 -31.17 -12.57 0.41
CA CYS A 8 -30.63 -11.24 0.35
C CYS A 8 -30.10 -11.04 -1.07
N GLU A 9 -30.89 -10.42 -1.93
CA GLU A 9 -30.53 -10.11 -3.31
C GLU A 9 -29.41 -9.07 -3.30
N LEU A 10 -28.31 -9.33 -4.04
CA LEU A 10 -27.21 -8.37 -4.16
C LEU A 10 -27.71 -7.11 -4.88
N TRP A 11 -27.67 -5.99 -4.16
CA TRP A 11 -28.15 -4.71 -4.68
C TRP A 11 -27.16 -4.05 -5.66
N LEU A 12 -25.86 -4.13 -5.37
CA LEU A 12 -24.84 -3.96 -6.39
C LEU A 12 -24.89 -5.22 -7.24
N GLN A 13 -25.21 -5.12 -8.53
CA GLN A 13 -25.12 -6.22 -9.50
C GLN A 13 -23.67 -6.79 -9.65
N PHE A 14 -22.76 -6.36 -8.78
CA PHE A 14 -21.38 -6.74 -8.68
C PHE A 14 -21.17 -7.65 -7.46
N ASP A 15 -20.67 -8.86 -7.70
CA ASP A 15 -20.33 -9.82 -6.66
C ASP A 15 -18.88 -9.60 -6.17
N PHE A 16 -18.75 -8.88 -5.06
CA PHE A 16 -17.45 -8.60 -4.43
C PHE A 16 -16.72 -9.87 -3.96
N SER A 17 -17.45 -10.96 -3.67
CA SER A 17 -16.83 -12.23 -3.24
C SER A 17 -16.02 -12.86 -4.39
N GLN A 18 -16.55 -12.78 -5.62
CA GLN A 18 -15.86 -13.24 -6.81
C GLN A 18 -14.63 -12.39 -7.12
N ALA A 19 -14.75 -11.06 -7.01
CA ALA A 19 -13.64 -10.13 -7.17
C ALA A 19 -12.54 -10.37 -6.12
N ALA A 20 -12.92 -10.63 -4.87
CA ALA A 20 -12.00 -10.97 -3.79
C ALA A 20 -11.17 -12.22 -4.11
N GLY A 21 -11.75 -13.23 -4.78
CA GLY A 21 -11.00 -14.39 -5.28
C GLY A 21 -9.85 -14.00 -6.22
N ASN A 22 -10.08 -13.08 -7.14
CA ASN A 22 -9.05 -12.57 -8.06
C ASN A 22 -7.98 -11.76 -7.33
N TYR A 23 -8.38 -10.90 -6.37
CA TYR A 23 -7.43 -10.16 -5.54
C TYR A 23 -6.57 -11.06 -4.66
N SER A 24 -7.14 -12.16 -4.14
CA SER A 24 -6.39 -13.17 -3.39
C SER A 24 -5.29 -13.81 -4.24
N GLN A 25 -5.62 -14.22 -5.47
CA GLN A 25 -4.64 -14.78 -6.42
C GLN A 25 -3.56 -13.75 -6.78
N LEU A 26 -3.94 -12.52 -7.09
CA LEU A 26 -3.00 -11.44 -7.39
C LEU A 26 -2.03 -11.19 -6.22
N ALA A 27 -2.55 -11.13 -4.99
CA ALA A 27 -1.75 -10.97 -3.79
C ALA A 27 -0.76 -12.13 -3.58
N ALA A 28 -1.19 -13.36 -3.81
CA ALA A 28 -0.32 -14.54 -3.73
C ALA A 28 0.80 -14.52 -4.78
N VAL A 29 0.49 -14.12 -6.02
CA VAL A 29 1.50 -13.98 -7.10
C VAL A 29 2.53 -12.92 -6.73
N LEU A 30 2.08 -11.74 -6.27
CA LEU A 30 2.99 -10.68 -5.84
C LEU A 30 3.83 -11.09 -4.63
N ALA A 31 3.28 -11.86 -3.69
CA ALA A 31 4.04 -12.43 -2.58
C ALA A 31 5.16 -13.35 -3.10
N GLY A 32 4.86 -14.22 -4.08
CA GLY A 32 5.85 -15.06 -4.73
C GLY A 32 6.99 -14.26 -5.38
N ILE A 33 6.66 -13.17 -6.08
CA ILE A 33 7.65 -12.24 -6.65
C ILE A 33 8.51 -11.61 -5.54
N GLY A 34 7.89 -11.15 -4.46
CA GLY A 34 8.60 -10.61 -3.30
C GLY A 34 9.57 -11.62 -2.68
N PHE A 35 9.14 -12.88 -2.54
CA PHE A 35 10.00 -13.96 -2.03
C PHE A 35 11.19 -14.23 -2.95
N LEU A 36 10.99 -14.26 -4.27
CA LEU A 36 12.09 -14.40 -5.23
C LEU A 36 13.07 -13.24 -5.12
N ALA A 37 12.59 -12.00 -4.98
CA ALA A 37 13.45 -10.84 -4.77
C ALA A 37 14.29 -10.96 -3.49
N ILE A 38 13.70 -11.42 -2.38
CA ILE A 38 14.43 -11.71 -1.13
C ILE A 38 15.55 -12.73 -1.39
N MET A 39 15.23 -13.84 -2.05
CA MET A 39 16.20 -14.90 -2.34
C MET A 39 17.36 -14.41 -3.20
N LEU A 40 17.10 -13.55 -4.20
CA LEU A 40 18.15 -12.96 -5.03
C LEU A 40 19.10 -12.07 -4.21
N VAL A 41 18.56 -11.24 -3.32
CA VAL A 41 19.37 -10.37 -2.45
C VAL A 41 20.21 -11.19 -1.47
N VAL A 42 19.61 -12.19 -0.81
CA VAL A 42 20.31 -13.09 0.12
C VAL A 42 21.42 -13.88 -0.58
N ASN A 43 21.16 -14.40 -1.79
CA ASN A 43 22.17 -15.13 -2.54
C ASN A 43 23.35 -14.22 -2.97
N ARG A 44 23.07 -12.97 -3.33
CA ARG A 44 24.10 -11.95 -3.59
C ARG A 44 24.96 -11.68 -2.35
N GLN A 45 24.35 -11.60 -1.16
CA GLN A 45 25.08 -11.43 0.10
C GLN A 45 25.99 -12.62 0.41
N HIS A 46 25.49 -13.86 0.23
CA HIS A 46 26.26 -15.06 0.55
C HIS A 46 27.51 -15.24 -0.32
N ARG A 47 27.46 -14.73 -1.56
CA ARG A 47 28.56 -14.83 -2.53
C ARG A 47 29.69 -13.80 -2.32
N ARG A 48 29.55 -12.86 -1.37
CA ARG A 48 30.52 -11.79 -1.10
C ARG A 48 31.42 -12.14 0.08
N GLY A 49 32.74 -12.16 -0.13
CA GLY A 49 33.77 -12.33 0.89
C GLY A 49 34.75 -11.15 0.91
N SER A 50 34.83 -10.43 2.04
CA SER A 50 35.72 -9.28 2.37
C SER A 50 35.36 -7.89 1.77
N ALA A 51 35.88 -6.77 2.25
CA ALA A 51 36.01 -6.17 3.60
C ALA A 51 36.21 -4.65 3.36
N GLY A 52 35.41 -3.77 4.00
CA GLY A 52 35.52 -2.31 3.85
C GLY A 52 34.22 -1.66 3.34
N ASP A 53 34.07 -1.52 2.02
CA ASP A 53 32.85 -0.98 1.39
C ASP A 53 31.60 -1.88 1.57
N ALA A 54 31.83 -3.13 1.96
CA ALA A 54 30.78 -4.10 2.25
C ALA A 54 29.86 -3.71 3.42
N ALA A 55 30.30 -2.84 4.36
CA ALA A 55 29.51 -2.54 5.55
C ALA A 55 28.29 -1.65 5.25
N HIS A 56 28.45 -0.60 4.44
CA HIS A 56 27.33 0.26 4.03
C HIS A 56 26.40 -0.47 3.05
N GLU A 57 26.95 -1.25 2.11
CA GLU A 57 26.13 -2.08 1.22
C GLU A 57 25.36 -3.17 2.00
N TYR A 58 25.96 -3.78 3.02
CA TYR A 58 25.30 -4.79 3.84
C TYR A 58 24.14 -4.21 4.66
N GLU A 59 24.32 -3.02 5.24
CA GLU A 59 23.25 -2.34 5.97
C GLU A 59 22.09 -1.96 5.03
N GLN A 60 22.41 -1.54 3.81
CA GLN A 60 21.46 -1.25 2.75
C GLN A 60 20.70 -2.51 2.31
N ASP A 61 21.40 -3.60 2.01
CA ASP A 61 20.78 -4.88 1.64
C ASP A 61 19.88 -5.42 2.76
N ASN A 62 20.27 -5.28 4.04
CA ASN A 62 19.45 -5.69 5.17
C ASN A 62 18.13 -4.91 5.26
N ARG A 63 18.16 -3.59 4.99
CA ARG A 63 16.96 -2.76 4.90
C ARG A 63 16.05 -3.23 3.76
N PHE A 64 16.63 -3.62 2.63
CA PHE A 64 15.88 -4.10 1.47
C PHE A 64 15.19 -5.42 1.77
N VAL A 65 15.93 -6.38 2.33
CA VAL A 65 15.39 -7.68 2.76
C VAL A 65 14.28 -7.47 3.78
N THR A 66 14.46 -6.55 4.74
CA THR A 66 13.43 -6.23 5.73
C THR A 66 12.16 -5.66 5.09
N ALA A 67 12.29 -4.71 4.16
CA ALA A 67 11.15 -4.14 3.45
C ALA A 67 10.43 -5.18 2.60
N LEU A 68 11.17 -6.01 1.86
CA LEU A 68 10.62 -7.10 1.05
C LEU A 68 9.96 -8.18 1.92
N ALA A 69 10.52 -8.51 3.09
CA ALA A 69 9.92 -9.46 4.02
C ALA A 69 8.62 -8.92 4.61
N CYS A 70 8.57 -7.63 4.97
CA CYS A 70 7.33 -6.97 5.42
C CYS A 70 6.26 -6.98 4.32
N ALA A 71 6.66 -6.67 3.08
CA ALA A 71 5.77 -6.73 1.93
C ALA A 71 5.27 -8.16 1.64
N PHE A 72 6.14 -9.16 1.71
CA PHE A 72 5.80 -10.57 1.55
C PHE A 72 4.77 -11.01 2.59
N LEU A 73 5.03 -10.78 3.88
CA LEU A 73 4.10 -11.13 4.96
C LEU A 73 2.77 -10.41 4.79
N GLY A 74 2.81 -9.13 4.40
CA GLY A 74 1.62 -8.34 4.15
C GLY A 74 0.79 -8.84 2.97
N LEU A 75 1.42 -9.25 1.86
CA LEU A 75 0.75 -9.82 0.69
C LEU A 75 0.17 -11.21 0.96
N VAL A 76 0.88 -12.07 1.69
CA VAL A 76 0.34 -13.37 2.15
C VAL A 76 -0.89 -13.15 3.03
N THR A 77 -0.81 -12.17 3.92
CA THR A 77 -1.93 -11.80 4.79
C THR A 77 -3.10 -11.27 3.98
N ALA A 78 -2.87 -10.35 3.03
CA ALA A 78 -3.90 -9.85 2.15
C ALA A 78 -4.56 -10.95 1.32
N ALA A 79 -3.77 -11.90 0.80
CA ALA A 79 -4.27 -13.06 0.08
C ALA A 79 -5.21 -13.90 0.95
N ALA A 80 -4.83 -14.15 2.21
CA ALA A 80 -5.66 -14.86 3.18
C ALA A 80 -6.95 -14.09 3.52
N LEU A 81 -6.87 -12.77 3.72
CA LEU A 81 -8.04 -11.94 4.00
C LEU A 81 -9.03 -11.92 2.83
N PHE A 82 -8.53 -11.79 1.59
CA PHE A 82 -9.36 -11.86 0.39
C PHE A 82 -9.92 -13.27 0.15
N ALA A 83 -9.18 -14.33 0.48
CA ALA A 83 -9.70 -15.69 0.41
C ALA A 83 -10.85 -15.89 1.41
N LEU A 84 -10.73 -15.38 2.63
CA LEU A 84 -11.81 -15.40 3.62
C LEU A 84 -13.03 -14.59 3.15
N LEU A 85 -12.81 -13.45 2.50
CA LEU A 85 -13.89 -12.64 1.90
C LEU A 85 -14.58 -13.37 0.75
N SER A 86 -13.83 -14.11 -0.08
CA SER A 86 -14.41 -14.89 -1.19
C SER A 86 -15.31 -16.04 -0.73
N GLY A 87 -15.18 -16.46 0.54
CA GLY A 87 -16.06 -17.45 1.17
C GLY A 87 -17.23 -16.85 1.94
N GLU A 88 -17.45 -15.52 1.92
CA GLU A 88 -18.66 -14.92 2.49
C GLU A 88 -19.85 -15.13 1.55
N GLU A 89 -20.98 -15.59 2.11
CA GLU A 89 -22.19 -15.88 1.34
C GLU A 89 -23.43 -15.22 1.97
N GLY A 90 -24.47 -15.04 1.15
CA GLY A 90 -25.80 -14.61 1.60
C GLY A 90 -25.84 -13.19 2.16
N CYS A 91 -26.59 -12.98 3.25
CA CYS A 91 -26.85 -11.64 3.77
C CYS A 91 -25.60 -10.90 4.27
N ALA A 92 -24.47 -11.58 4.49
CA ALA A 92 -23.21 -10.92 4.84
C ALA A 92 -22.65 -10.03 3.72
N LEU A 93 -22.98 -10.34 2.46
CA LEU A 93 -22.58 -9.57 1.28
C LEU A 93 -23.27 -8.21 1.21
N VAL A 94 -24.48 -8.09 1.77
CA VAL A 94 -25.30 -6.87 1.73
C VAL A 94 -25.41 -6.16 3.08
N SER A 95 -24.94 -6.77 4.17
CA SER A 95 -25.10 -6.24 5.54
C SER A 95 -23.89 -5.46 6.05
N GLY A 96 -22.93 -5.12 5.18
CA GLY A 96 -21.78 -4.26 5.49
C GLY A 96 -20.56 -4.97 6.10
N ARG A 97 -20.70 -6.20 6.63
CA ARG A 97 -19.55 -6.97 7.14
C ARG A 97 -18.57 -7.36 6.04
N ALA A 98 -19.06 -7.89 4.92
CA ALA A 98 -18.21 -8.28 3.79
C ALA A 98 -17.42 -7.07 3.25
N LEU A 99 -18.10 -5.94 3.05
CA LEU A 99 -17.46 -4.72 2.55
C LEU A 99 -16.52 -4.08 3.56
N SER A 100 -16.79 -4.20 4.87
CA SER A 100 -15.82 -3.82 5.89
C SER A 100 -14.56 -4.68 5.84
N LYS A 101 -14.71 -6.00 5.59
CA LYS A 101 -13.57 -6.90 5.37
C LYS A 101 -12.84 -6.57 4.07
N GLU A 102 -13.53 -6.12 3.04
CA GLU A 102 -12.93 -5.65 1.79
C GLU A 102 -12.06 -4.42 2.00
N VAL A 103 -12.56 -3.37 2.66
CA VAL A 103 -11.77 -2.17 2.99
C VAL A 103 -10.51 -2.56 3.75
N LEU A 104 -10.65 -3.41 4.76
CA LEU A 104 -9.55 -3.92 5.56
C LEU A 104 -8.53 -4.71 4.71
N ALA A 105 -9.00 -5.69 3.93
CA ALA A 105 -8.14 -6.48 3.03
C ALA A 105 -7.45 -5.59 1.98
N GLY A 106 -8.15 -4.60 1.44
CA GLY A 106 -7.63 -3.60 0.51
C GLY A 106 -6.50 -2.80 1.13
N VAL A 107 -6.67 -2.28 2.35
CA VAL A 107 -5.58 -1.59 3.08
C VAL A 107 -4.36 -2.49 3.20
N ALA A 108 -4.52 -3.73 3.66
CA ALA A 108 -3.39 -4.67 3.75
C ALA A 108 -2.72 -4.89 2.39
N PHE A 109 -3.50 -5.09 1.34
CA PHE A 109 -3.01 -5.32 -0.02
C PHE A 109 -2.24 -4.12 -0.57
N TYR A 110 -2.85 -2.94 -0.66
CA TYR A 110 -2.23 -1.78 -1.30
C TYR A 110 -0.98 -1.30 -0.54
N PHE A 111 -0.97 -1.38 0.80
CA PHE A 111 0.24 -1.09 1.58
C PHE A 111 1.37 -2.08 1.32
N SER A 112 1.03 -3.35 1.17
CA SER A 112 2.04 -4.39 0.94
C SER A 112 2.58 -4.32 -0.48
N VAL A 113 1.74 -3.99 -1.47
CA VAL A 113 2.17 -3.64 -2.83
C VAL A 113 3.07 -2.41 -2.83
N TYR A 114 2.70 -1.35 -2.11
CA TYR A 114 3.53 -0.17 -2.04
C TYR A 114 4.87 -0.43 -1.35
N THR A 115 4.88 -1.22 -0.28
CA THR A 115 6.10 -1.66 0.42
C THR A 115 6.96 -2.56 -0.49
N LEU A 116 6.35 -3.40 -1.32
CA LEU A 116 7.04 -4.21 -2.33
C LEU A 116 7.72 -3.31 -3.37
N LEU A 117 7.00 -2.34 -3.92
CA LEU A 117 7.54 -1.38 -4.89
C LEU A 117 8.64 -0.51 -4.27
N PHE A 118 8.48 -0.11 -3.02
CA PHE A 118 9.48 0.60 -2.23
C PHE A 118 10.77 -0.23 -2.09
N GLY A 119 10.66 -1.54 -1.80
CA GLY A 119 11.80 -2.47 -1.79
C GLY A 119 12.40 -2.68 -3.18
N ALA A 120 11.57 -2.78 -4.23
CA ALA A 120 12.01 -2.98 -5.60
C ALA A 120 12.80 -1.79 -6.14
N VAL A 121 12.37 -0.55 -5.86
CA VAL A 121 13.09 0.68 -6.26
C VAL A 121 14.51 0.68 -5.73
N GLN A 122 14.66 0.21 -4.49
CA GLN A 122 15.93 0.09 -3.80
C GLN A 122 16.87 -0.96 -4.42
N VAL A 123 16.32 -2.03 -4.98
CA VAL A 123 17.09 -3.02 -5.75
C VAL A 123 17.48 -2.48 -7.14
N VAL A 124 16.59 -1.74 -7.80
CA VAL A 124 16.77 -1.23 -9.17
C VAL A 124 17.61 0.06 -9.23
N SER A 125 17.71 0.83 -8.14
CA SER A 125 18.48 2.09 -8.11
C SER A 125 19.98 1.94 -8.33
N ALA A 126 20.50 0.71 -8.41
CA ALA A 126 21.87 0.41 -8.85
C ALA A 126 22.03 0.39 -10.39
N ALA A 127 20.97 0.59 -11.16
CA ALA A 127 20.97 0.60 -12.63
C ALA A 127 20.41 1.92 -13.19
N ALA A 128 20.77 2.27 -14.43
CA ALA A 128 20.39 3.54 -15.09
C ALA A 128 18.86 3.84 -15.15
N MET A 129 17.99 2.84 -14.94
CA MET A 129 16.53 3.01 -14.86
C MET A 129 16.00 3.45 -13.48
N GLY A 130 16.86 3.50 -12.46
CA GLY A 130 16.50 3.77 -11.07
C GLY A 130 15.72 5.07 -10.86
N ALA A 131 16.10 6.16 -11.54
CA ALA A 131 15.48 7.46 -11.37
C ALA A 131 14.01 7.49 -11.82
N HIS A 132 13.68 6.88 -12.96
CA HIS A 132 12.32 6.85 -13.49
C HIS A 132 11.40 5.96 -12.64
N PHE A 133 11.88 4.77 -12.25
CA PHE A 133 11.10 3.88 -11.42
C PHE A 133 10.84 4.48 -10.04
N ARG A 134 11.85 5.14 -9.47
CA ARG A 134 11.74 5.86 -8.22
C ARG A 134 10.76 7.04 -8.30
N PHE A 135 10.69 7.76 -9.42
CA PHE A 135 9.66 8.78 -9.64
C PHE A 135 8.25 8.17 -9.62
N ILE A 136 8.03 7.07 -10.35
CA ILE A 136 6.72 6.40 -10.38
C ILE A 136 6.30 6.01 -8.96
N VAL A 137 7.19 5.38 -8.20
CA VAL A 137 6.88 4.89 -6.84
C VAL A 137 6.80 6.02 -5.82
N ALA A 138 7.59 7.08 -5.94
CA ALA A 138 7.55 8.20 -5.00
C ALA A 138 6.40 9.18 -5.28
N VAL A 139 5.98 9.35 -6.53
CA VAL A 139 5.02 10.40 -6.93
C VAL A 139 3.67 9.85 -7.34
N LEU A 140 3.64 8.79 -8.17
CA LEU A 140 2.38 8.29 -8.75
C LEU A 140 1.73 7.21 -7.89
N THR A 141 2.52 6.32 -7.27
CA THR A 141 1.97 5.24 -6.44
C THR A 141 1.21 5.73 -5.19
N PRO A 142 1.67 6.74 -4.43
CA PRO A 142 0.97 7.25 -3.25
C PRO A 142 -0.50 7.66 -3.49
N PRO A 143 -0.82 8.56 -4.45
CA PRO A 143 -2.19 8.94 -4.71
C PRO A 143 -3.02 7.76 -5.26
N VAL A 144 -2.43 6.85 -6.02
CA VAL A 144 -3.12 5.65 -6.53
C VAL A 144 -3.52 4.72 -5.38
N VAL A 145 -2.60 4.46 -4.44
CA VAL A 145 -2.89 3.64 -3.23
C VAL A 145 -4.04 4.26 -2.42
N LEU A 146 -4.02 5.57 -2.22
CA LEU A 146 -5.09 6.26 -1.50
C LEU A 146 -6.41 6.25 -2.28
N ALA A 147 -6.38 6.43 -3.60
CA ALA A 147 -7.57 6.34 -4.45
C ALA A 147 -8.27 5.01 -4.26
N PHE A 148 -7.53 3.90 -4.36
CA PHE A 148 -8.13 2.57 -4.21
C PHE A 148 -8.70 2.32 -2.80
N ILE A 149 -8.00 2.76 -1.75
CA ILE A 149 -8.53 2.65 -0.38
C ILE A 149 -9.83 3.46 -0.24
N VAL A 150 -9.89 4.66 -0.81
CA VAL A 150 -11.08 5.53 -0.75
C VAL A 150 -12.23 4.96 -1.57
N THR A 151 -11.97 4.39 -2.74
CA THR A 151 -13.00 3.71 -3.54
C THR A 151 -13.65 2.57 -2.75
N SER A 152 -12.88 1.79 -1.99
CA SER A 152 -13.45 0.75 -1.12
C SER A 152 -14.34 1.31 0.01
N LEU A 153 -14.12 2.56 0.44
CA LEU A 153 -15.02 3.24 1.38
C LEU A 153 -16.32 3.70 0.74
N ASP A 154 -16.31 4.10 -0.54
CA ASP A 154 -17.52 4.43 -1.28
C ASP A 154 -18.44 3.20 -1.38
N ASP A 155 -17.86 2.03 -1.70
CA ASP A 155 -18.60 0.76 -1.75
C ASP A 155 -19.23 0.41 -0.39
N LEU A 156 -18.47 0.58 0.70
CA LEU A 156 -18.99 0.42 2.06
C LEU A 156 -20.11 1.42 2.36
N ALA A 157 -19.94 2.71 2.05
CA ALA A 157 -20.95 3.74 2.30
C ALA A 157 -22.26 3.44 1.57
N LEU A 158 -22.19 3.03 0.30
CA LEU A 158 -23.36 2.66 -0.49
C LEU A 158 -24.09 1.44 0.08
N SER A 159 -23.36 0.44 0.57
CA SER A 159 -23.98 -0.73 1.21
C SER A 159 -24.69 -0.40 2.52
N LEU A 160 -24.13 0.53 3.29
CA LEU A 160 -24.74 0.98 4.55
C LEU A 160 -25.96 1.88 4.30
N ALA A 161 -26.01 2.57 3.15
CA ALA A 161 -27.16 3.38 2.77
C ALA A 161 -28.39 2.55 2.35
N ASN A 162 -28.20 1.30 1.89
CA ASN A 162 -29.29 0.43 1.44
C ASN A 162 -29.31 -0.88 2.21
N ALA A 163 -29.33 -0.77 3.54
CA ALA A 163 -29.36 -1.92 4.42
C ALA A 163 -30.58 -2.85 4.13
N PRO A 164 -30.51 -4.16 4.44
CA PRO A 164 -31.53 -5.15 4.06
C PRO A 164 -32.97 -4.84 4.52
N ASN A 165 -33.13 -3.96 5.50
CA ASN A 165 -34.40 -3.47 6.02
C ASN A 165 -35.03 -2.32 5.20
N ARG A 166 -34.32 -1.80 4.18
CA ARG A 166 -34.80 -0.81 3.20
C ARG A 166 -34.24 -1.16 1.81
N PRO A 167 -34.68 -2.26 1.20
CA PRO A 167 -34.22 -2.63 -0.14
C PRO A 167 -34.63 -1.55 -1.15
N ALA A 168 -33.74 -1.23 -2.09
CA ALA A 168 -34.09 -0.38 -3.22
C ALA A 168 -35.25 -1.03 -3.99
N GLN A 169 -36.22 -0.24 -4.43
CA GLN A 169 -37.37 -0.77 -5.16
C GLN A 169 -36.90 -1.38 -6.50
N PRO A 170 -37.40 -2.56 -6.88
CA PRO A 170 -37.15 -3.12 -8.20
C PRO A 170 -37.55 -2.10 -9.28
N HIS A 171 -36.60 -1.74 -10.16
CA HIS A 171 -36.79 -0.78 -11.26
C HIS A 171 -37.05 0.69 -10.85
N GLY A 172 -36.89 1.04 -9.57
CA GLY A 172 -36.88 2.43 -9.13
C GLY A 172 -35.51 3.09 -9.37
N PRO A 173 -35.44 4.44 -9.39
CA PRO A 173 -34.15 5.13 -9.32
C PRO A 173 -33.42 4.67 -8.05
N LEU A 174 -32.15 4.32 -8.19
CA LEU A 174 -31.25 3.94 -7.09
C LEU A 174 -30.99 5.15 -6.20
N LEU A 175 -31.97 5.54 -5.38
CA LEU A 175 -31.82 6.58 -4.38
C LEU A 175 -31.36 5.91 -3.09
N PRO A 176 -30.13 6.18 -2.61
CA PRO A 176 -29.62 5.55 -1.40
C PRO A 176 -30.45 6.00 -0.20
N GLY A 177 -30.86 5.05 0.64
CA GLY A 177 -31.56 5.31 1.89
C GLY A 177 -30.63 5.80 2.99
N TRP A 178 -29.89 6.89 2.74
CA TRP A 178 -28.81 7.41 3.59
C TRP A 178 -29.14 7.37 5.09
N THR A 179 -28.19 6.85 5.85
CA THR A 179 -28.14 6.94 7.30
C THR A 179 -27.06 7.95 7.67
N ASP A 180 -27.11 8.52 8.88
CA ASP A 180 -26.11 9.50 9.33
C ASP A 180 -24.67 8.97 9.19
N SER A 181 -24.45 7.66 9.39
CA SER A 181 -23.14 7.03 9.25
C SER A 181 -22.73 6.82 7.80
N SER A 182 -23.65 6.41 6.91
CA SER A 182 -23.33 6.19 5.50
C SER A 182 -23.16 7.49 4.74
N GLU A 183 -23.95 8.51 5.03
CA GLU A 183 -23.79 9.86 4.46
C GLU A 183 -22.47 10.50 4.90
N SER A 184 -22.10 10.35 6.18
CA SER A 184 -20.83 10.84 6.74
C SER A 184 -19.62 10.17 6.08
N LEU A 185 -19.70 8.87 5.79
CA LEU A 185 -18.66 8.14 5.05
C LEU A 185 -18.59 8.58 3.59
N TRP A 186 -19.73 8.68 2.92
CA TRP A 186 -19.82 9.10 1.53
C TRP A 186 -19.24 10.50 1.31
N ASN A 187 -19.68 11.47 2.13
CA ASN A 187 -19.17 12.84 2.08
C ASN A 187 -17.68 12.91 2.36
N PHE A 188 -17.18 12.10 3.31
CA PHE A 188 -15.75 12.01 3.57
C PHE A 188 -14.99 11.43 2.38
N ALA A 189 -15.41 10.30 1.83
CA ALA A 189 -14.76 9.67 0.69
C ALA A 189 -14.71 10.60 -0.53
N HIS A 190 -15.82 11.29 -0.83
CA HIS A 190 -15.86 12.30 -1.90
C HIS A 190 -14.97 13.51 -1.62
N SER A 191 -14.95 14.00 -0.37
CA SER A 191 -14.05 15.10 0.03
C SER A 191 -12.58 14.69 -0.10
N VAL A 192 -12.24 13.46 0.27
CA VAL A 192 -10.87 12.91 0.17
C VAL A 192 -10.49 12.72 -1.29
N LEU A 193 -11.37 12.16 -2.12
CA LEU A 193 -11.15 11.98 -3.56
C LEU A 193 -10.92 13.33 -4.26
N THR A 194 -11.72 14.34 -3.90
CA THR A 194 -11.69 15.67 -4.53
C THR A 194 -10.46 16.48 -4.10
N TRP A 195 -10.09 16.43 -2.82
CA TRP A 195 -9.08 17.35 -2.27
C TRP A 195 -7.80 16.66 -1.80
N LEU A 196 -7.91 15.52 -1.11
CA LEU A 196 -6.75 14.87 -0.49
C LEU A 196 -5.86 14.18 -1.54
N ILE A 197 -6.44 13.50 -2.53
CA ILE A 197 -5.63 12.80 -3.55
C ILE A 197 -4.84 13.78 -4.43
N PRO A 198 -5.43 14.86 -4.97
CA PRO A 198 -4.66 15.84 -5.73
C PRO A 198 -3.62 16.56 -4.85
N THR A 199 -3.94 16.87 -3.59
CA THR A 199 -2.96 17.51 -2.69
C THR A 199 -1.79 16.58 -2.38
N VAL A 200 -2.04 15.29 -2.14
CA VAL A 200 -0.99 14.27 -1.98
C VAL A 200 -0.10 14.21 -3.23
N LEU A 201 -0.69 14.15 -4.43
CA LEU A 201 0.07 14.15 -5.68
C LEU A 201 0.97 15.40 -5.81
N VAL A 202 0.42 16.58 -5.55
CA VAL A 202 1.16 17.85 -5.60
C VAL A 202 2.29 17.89 -4.57
N ILE A 203 2.04 17.45 -3.33
CA ILE A 203 3.06 17.41 -2.29
C ILE A 203 4.15 16.40 -2.65
N CYS A 204 3.81 15.19 -3.08
CA CYS A 204 4.78 14.19 -3.51
C CYS A 204 5.65 14.71 -4.67
N LEU A 205 5.04 15.38 -5.65
CA LEU A 205 5.77 16.00 -6.76
C LEU A 205 6.70 17.12 -6.28
N ALA A 206 6.23 18.01 -5.39
CA ALA A 206 7.04 19.09 -4.84
C ALA A 206 8.24 18.56 -4.05
N VAL A 207 8.02 17.55 -3.20
CA VAL A 207 9.09 16.90 -2.43
C VAL A 207 10.05 16.14 -3.35
N TRP A 208 9.55 15.49 -4.41
CA TRP A 208 10.40 14.86 -5.41
C TRP A 208 11.32 15.86 -6.11
N LEU A 209 10.78 16.99 -6.57
CA LEU A 209 11.56 18.05 -7.22
C LEU A 209 12.60 18.64 -6.26
N ALA A 210 12.21 18.92 -5.01
CA ALA A 210 13.12 19.39 -3.97
C ALA A 210 14.25 18.38 -3.71
N GLY A 211 13.90 17.10 -3.57
CA GLY A 211 14.86 16.01 -3.40
C GLY A 211 15.79 15.85 -4.60
N PHE A 212 15.26 15.99 -5.82
CA PHE A 212 16.03 15.92 -7.06
C PHE A 212 17.04 17.06 -7.20
N HIS A 213 16.62 18.30 -6.94
CA HIS A 213 17.53 19.44 -6.91
C HIS A 213 18.60 19.26 -5.83
N TRP A 214 18.22 18.76 -4.65
CA TRP A 214 19.16 18.52 -3.57
C TRP A 214 20.17 17.41 -3.88
N ARG A 215 19.76 16.33 -4.55
CA ARG A 215 20.67 15.27 -5.02
C ARG A 215 21.70 15.78 -6.03
N ARG A 216 21.33 16.75 -6.87
CA ARG A 216 22.23 17.35 -7.87
C ARG A 216 23.15 18.46 -7.33
N ALA A 217 22.75 19.15 -6.27
CA ALA A 217 23.48 20.31 -5.76
C ALA A 217 24.62 19.97 -4.78
N ALA A 218 24.78 18.70 -4.39
CA ALA A 218 25.60 18.33 -3.23
C ALA A 218 27.04 17.92 -3.59
N ASP A 219 27.91 18.89 -3.86
CA ASP A 219 29.37 18.71 -3.77
C ASP A 219 29.89 18.86 -2.32
N SER A 220 29.05 19.25 -1.35
CA SER A 220 29.39 19.29 0.08
C SER A 220 28.12 19.34 0.96
N PRO A 221 27.80 18.28 1.72
CA PRO A 221 26.67 18.33 2.65
C PRO A 221 27.02 19.15 3.90
N GLY A 222 26.48 20.36 4.02
CA GLY A 222 26.50 21.12 5.27
C GLY A 222 25.79 20.40 6.43
N ARG A 223 25.90 20.93 7.65
CA ARG A 223 25.35 20.34 8.91
C ARG A 223 23.85 19.98 8.84
N ILE A 224 23.06 20.69 8.02
CA ILE A 224 21.63 20.42 7.82
C ILE A 224 21.43 19.15 6.96
N GLY A 225 22.30 18.92 5.98
CA GLY A 225 22.24 17.75 5.11
C GLY A 225 22.49 16.44 5.86
N SER A 226 23.39 16.45 6.85
CA SER A 226 23.70 15.25 7.65
C SER A 226 22.61 14.90 8.67
N ALA A 227 21.86 15.88 9.17
CA ALA A 227 20.69 15.63 10.02
C ALA A 227 19.55 15.01 9.20
N LEU A 228 19.29 15.54 8.00
CA LEU A 228 18.22 15.03 7.14
C LEU A 228 18.51 13.60 6.64
N THR A 229 19.75 13.30 6.28
CA THR A 229 20.13 11.92 5.87
C THR A 229 19.93 10.91 6.98
N ARG A 230 20.21 11.25 8.25
CA ARG A 230 19.91 10.37 9.38
C ARG A 230 18.42 10.12 9.56
N ILE A 231 17.59 11.16 9.44
CA ILE A 231 16.14 11.04 9.56
C ILE A 231 15.59 10.14 8.45
N VAL A 232 16.01 10.39 7.20
CA VAL A 232 15.60 9.57 6.05
C VAL A 232 16.06 8.13 6.23
N SER A 233 17.32 7.91 6.64
CA SER A 233 17.86 6.58 6.89
C SER A 233 17.06 5.83 7.97
N GLY A 234 16.71 6.49 9.07
CA GLY A 234 15.86 5.92 10.11
C GLY A 234 14.46 5.61 9.58
N ALA A 235 13.85 6.52 8.83
CA ALA A 235 12.54 6.31 8.24
C ALA A 235 12.53 5.10 7.29
N LEU A 236 13.55 4.93 6.44
CA LEU A 236 13.67 3.76 5.56
C LEU A 236 13.72 2.43 6.33
N ILE A 237 14.26 2.42 7.55
CA ILE A 237 14.31 1.24 8.43
C ILE A 237 12.96 0.98 9.09
N TYR A 238 12.32 2.01 9.65
CA TYR A 238 11.13 1.83 10.51
C TYR A 238 9.81 1.82 9.73
N LEU A 239 9.74 2.45 8.55
CA LEU A 239 8.50 2.55 7.79
C LEU A 239 7.95 1.20 7.31
N PRO A 240 8.76 0.21 6.88
CA PRO A 240 8.25 -1.13 6.59
C PRO A 240 7.60 -1.81 7.80
N TYR A 241 8.15 -1.61 9.00
CA TYR A 241 7.53 -2.11 10.23
C TYR A 241 6.24 -1.38 10.57
N ALA A 242 6.15 -0.07 10.30
CA ALA A 242 4.91 0.67 10.45
C ALA A 242 3.82 0.15 9.50
N SER A 243 4.15 -0.14 8.23
CA SER A 243 3.25 -0.84 7.31
C SER A 243 2.82 -2.19 7.85
N LEU A 244 3.76 -2.99 8.38
CA LEU A 244 3.45 -4.32 8.92
C LEU A 244 2.55 -4.24 10.16
N ALA A 245 2.76 -3.24 11.03
CA ALA A 245 1.89 -3.00 12.18
C ALA A 245 0.46 -2.62 11.75
N LEU A 246 0.32 -1.84 10.66
CA LEU A 246 -0.97 -1.54 10.06
C LEU A 246 -1.66 -2.80 9.52
N VAL A 247 -0.90 -3.67 8.85
CA VAL A 247 -1.41 -4.99 8.41
C VAL A 247 -1.86 -5.84 9.61
N ALA A 248 -1.07 -5.90 10.68
CA ALA A 248 -1.42 -6.64 11.89
C ALA A 248 -2.70 -6.08 12.54
N TYR A 249 -2.87 -4.75 12.58
CA TYR A 249 -4.10 -4.11 13.03
C TYR A 249 -5.30 -4.54 12.19
N VAL A 250 -5.16 -4.51 10.86
CA VAL A 250 -6.20 -4.92 9.92
C VAL A 250 -6.60 -6.38 10.14
N VAL A 251 -5.63 -7.29 10.30
CA VAL A 251 -5.90 -8.72 10.60
C VAL A 251 -6.70 -8.86 11.88
N TRP A 252 -6.26 -8.19 12.94
CA TRP A 252 -6.96 -8.23 14.22
C TRP A 252 -8.40 -7.71 14.09
N ARG A 253 -8.61 -6.59 13.38
CA ARG A 253 -9.96 -6.04 13.13
C ARG A 253 -10.82 -6.98 12.31
N THR A 254 -10.29 -7.60 11.26
CA THR A 254 -11.03 -8.59 10.45
C THR A 254 -11.38 -9.83 11.27
N ALA A 255 -10.49 -10.30 12.14
CA ALA A 255 -10.75 -11.43 13.03
C ALA A 255 -11.86 -11.11 14.04
N VAL A 256 -11.89 -9.88 14.58
CA VAL A 256 -12.97 -9.41 15.47
C VAL A 256 -14.30 -9.35 14.71
N LEU A 257 -14.33 -8.75 13.52
CA LEU A 257 -15.54 -8.65 12.69
C LEU A 257 -16.11 -10.03 12.32
N SER A 258 -15.24 -11.00 12.06
CA SER A 258 -15.65 -12.37 11.73
C SER A 258 -16.41 -13.08 12.87
N ARG A 259 -16.24 -12.63 14.12
CA ARG A 259 -16.97 -13.18 15.28
C ARG A 259 -18.31 -12.49 15.54
N LEU A 260 -18.61 -11.42 14.82
CA LEU A 260 -19.80 -10.61 14.99
C LEU A 260 -20.89 -10.98 13.97
N GLN A 261 -22.10 -10.47 14.22
CA GLN A 261 -23.25 -10.65 13.34
C GLN A 261 -22.97 -10.12 11.92
N PRO A 262 -23.67 -10.62 10.88
CA PRO A 262 -23.47 -10.17 9.49
C PRO A 262 -23.65 -8.65 9.27
N GLY A 263 -24.39 -7.97 10.15
CA GLY A 263 -24.57 -6.51 10.15
C GLY A 263 -23.42 -5.70 10.77
N ALA A 264 -22.44 -6.36 11.39
CA ALA A 264 -21.34 -5.69 12.04
C ALA A 264 -20.34 -5.16 11.01
N HIS A 265 -20.07 -3.85 11.08
CA HIS A 265 -19.20 -3.13 10.15
C HIS A 265 -18.23 -2.23 10.92
N ILE A 266 -17.21 -1.74 10.22
CA ILE A 266 -16.33 -0.70 10.78
C ILE A 266 -17.12 0.60 10.95
N GLY A 267 -16.96 1.27 12.09
CA GLY A 267 -17.61 2.56 12.32
C GLY A 267 -17.05 3.64 11.39
N ALA A 268 -17.88 4.63 11.02
CA ALA A 268 -17.49 5.73 10.15
C ALA A 268 -16.22 6.45 10.62
N GLU A 269 -16.15 6.79 11.91
CA GLU A 269 -14.97 7.43 12.50
C GLU A 269 -13.72 6.55 12.47
N GLN A 270 -13.87 5.23 12.66
CA GLN A 270 -12.74 4.31 12.58
C GLN A 270 -12.19 4.22 11.15
N ALA A 271 -13.07 4.18 10.16
CA ALA A 271 -12.69 4.19 8.75
C ALA A 271 -11.97 5.49 8.34
N LYS A 272 -12.47 6.65 8.80
CA LYS A 272 -11.81 7.95 8.58
C LYS A 272 -10.40 7.99 9.18
N VAL A 273 -10.27 7.58 10.44
CA VAL A 273 -8.96 7.51 11.13
C VAL A 273 -8.02 6.56 10.38
N LEU A 274 -8.52 5.40 9.94
CA LEU A 274 -7.73 4.45 9.16
C LEU A 274 -7.18 5.08 7.88
N VAL A 275 -8.01 5.79 7.10
CA VAL A 275 -7.57 6.49 5.88
C VAL A 275 -6.55 7.58 6.18
N LEU A 276 -6.76 8.37 7.23
CA LEU A 276 -5.80 9.41 7.61
C LEU A 276 -4.44 8.82 8.03
N VAL A 277 -4.45 7.76 8.83
CA VAL A 277 -3.22 7.03 9.19
C VAL A 277 -2.55 6.46 7.95
N CYS A 278 -3.33 5.89 7.02
CA CYS A 278 -2.81 5.40 5.75
C CYS A 278 -2.13 6.52 4.94
N ALA A 279 -2.79 7.66 4.79
CA ALA A 279 -2.24 8.81 4.09
C ALA A 279 -0.91 9.27 4.71
N VAL A 280 -0.83 9.36 6.04
CA VAL A 280 0.41 9.73 6.72
C VAL A 280 1.54 8.74 6.44
N VAL A 281 1.30 7.43 6.58
CA VAL A 281 2.35 6.41 6.36
C VAL A 281 2.83 6.43 4.90
N VAL A 282 1.91 6.48 3.94
CA VAL A 282 2.23 6.54 2.51
C VAL A 282 3.01 7.79 2.16
N MET A 283 2.63 8.95 2.72
CA MET A 283 3.36 10.21 2.53
C MET A 283 4.77 10.13 3.11
N LEU A 284 4.94 9.57 4.31
CA LEU A 284 6.27 9.41 4.91
C LEU A 284 7.17 8.48 4.08
N GLN A 285 6.63 7.42 3.51
CA GLN A 285 7.35 6.53 2.59
C GLN A 285 7.74 7.25 1.30
N SER A 286 6.81 8.00 0.70
CA SER A 286 7.07 8.83 -0.49
C SER A 286 8.14 9.89 -0.25
N ILE A 287 8.08 10.60 0.87
CA ILE A 287 9.05 11.63 1.27
C ILE A 287 10.43 10.99 1.47
N SER A 288 10.48 9.85 2.16
CA SER A 288 11.74 9.12 2.40
C SER A 288 12.36 8.66 1.09
N LEU A 289 11.54 8.11 0.18
CA LEU A 289 11.96 7.76 -1.18
C LEU A 289 12.29 8.97 -2.04
N SER A 290 11.79 10.16 -1.76
CA SER A 290 12.16 11.35 -2.54
C SER A 290 13.48 11.94 -2.08
N LEU A 291 13.85 11.72 -0.81
CA LEU A 291 15.02 12.31 -0.17
C LEU A 291 16.21 11.36 -0.04
N ALA A 292 16.03 10.04 -0.15
CA ALA A 292 17.15 9.10 -0.06
C ALA A 292 18.22 9.41 -1.13
N ARG A 293 19.50 9.29 -0.79
CA ARG A 293 20.55 9.42 -1.81
C ARG A 293 20.66 8.09 -2.53
N GLY A 294 20.42 8.10 -3.84
CA GLY A 294 20.85 7.01 -4.72
C GLY A 294 22.10 7.48 -5.45
N ASP A 295 22.97 6.55 -5.87
CA ASP A 295 24.02 6.85 -6.85
C ASP A 295 23.36 7.14 -8.20
N ASP A 296 22.86 8.36 -8.36
CA ASP A 296 22.33 8.88 -9.62
C ASP A 296 23.49 9.31 -10.56
N ARG A 297 24.75 8.96 -10.21
CA ARG A 297 25.90 9.23 -11.07
C ARG A 297 25.88 8.24 -12.24
N PRO A 298 25.91 8.72 -13.50
CA PRO A 298 26.10 7.83 -14.63
C PRO A 298 27.42 7.06 -14.44
N PRO A 299 27.48 5.77 -14.80
CA PRO A 299 28.74 5.04 -14.76
C PRO A 299 29.77 5.79 -15.61
N ASP A 300 30.90 6.18 -15.01
CA ASP A 300 31.99 6.83 -15.71
C ASP A 300 32.69 5.77 -16.59
N PHE A 301 32.24 5.65 -17.83
CA PHE A 301 32.85 4.74 -18.81
C PHE A 301 34.27 5.15 -19.24
N HIS A 302 34.78 6.29 -18.74
CA HIS A 302 36.11 6.80 -19.07
C HIS A 302 37.23 6.17 -18.23
N GLU A 303 36.94 5.64 -17.05
CA GLU A 303 37.98 5.07 -16.15
C GLU A 303 38.37 3.64 -16.53
N GLN A 304 37.53 2.94 -17.31
CA GLN A 304 37.81 1.60 -17.81
C GLN A 304 38.66 1.56 -19.10
N ALA A 305 38.83 2.70 -19.77
CA ALA A 305 39.64 2.77 -21.00
C ALA A 305 41.12 3.06 -20.74
N SER A 306 41.50 3.47 -19.51
CA SER A 306 42.89 3.79 -19.15
C SER A 306 43.64 2.65 -18.45
N GLY A 307 43.00 1.51 -18.22
CA GLY A 307 43.60 0.34 -17.57
C GLY A 307 44.23 -0.68 -18.52
N ASP A 308 44.01 -0.56 -19.83
CA ASP A 308 44.49 -1.52 -20.83
C ASP A 308 45.78 -1.08 -21.55
N ASP A 309 46.37 0.07 -21.19
CA ASP A 309 47.59 0.61 -21.82
C ASP A 309 48.90 0.37 -21.02
N GLU A 310 48.87 -0.39 -19.93
CA GLU A 310 50.10 -0.91 -19.27
C GLU A 310 50.17 -2.44 -19.40
N ALA A 311 50.51 -2.90 -20.61
CA ALA A 311 51.01 -4.24 -20.91
C ALA A 311 52.48 -4.20 -21.30
#